data_AF-A0A7C2MBB6-F1
#
_entry.id   AF-A0A7C2MBB6-F1
#
_cell.length_a   1.000
_cell.length_b   1.000
_cell.length_c   1.000
_cell.angle_alpha   90.00
_cell.angle_beta   90.00
_cell.angle_gamma   90.00
#
_symmetry.space_group_name_H-M   'P 1'
#
loop_
_entity.id
_entity.type
_entity.pdbx_description
1 polymer ?
#
loop_
_entity_poly.entity_id
_entity_poly.type
_entity_poly.pdbx_seq_one_letter_code
_entity_poly.pdbx_strand_id
1 'polypeptide(L)'
;MYCPNCGRQAAPGQRFCKGCGLNLLSVSQSLSGQVMTPEEQREHRRRLEEVRHGVRTLFTGLGLMFFFYFFFHSLGFAAIGAMVFFFGVGRIASATVFTSPRHTLEFHWPSQSPEQPSQAPLPLSAPPERPETMPPSVTEHTTLRLEQPEYRPPQEKQRIIE
;
A
#
# COMPACT_ATOMS: atom_id res chain seq x y z
N MET A 1 -4.35 18.02 -8.96
CA MET A 1 -4.44 17.58 -7.54
C MET A 1 -3.47 18.43 -6.72
N TYR A 2 -3.72 18.74 -5.45
CA TYR A 2 -2.76 19.48 -4.63
C TYR A 2 -1.98 18.54 -3.70
N CYS A 3 -0.70 18.85 -3.45
CA CYS A 3 0.12 18.08 -2.52
C CYS A 3 -0.27 18.41 -1.07
N PRO A 4 -0.61 17.44 -0.21
CA PRO A 4 -1.02 17.71 1.17
C PRO A 4 0.12 18.22 2.07
N ASN A 5 1.38 17.98 1.69
CA ASN A 5 2.53 18.40 2.50
C ASN A 5 3.02 19.82 2.18
N CYS A 6 2.82 20.32 0.95
CA CYS A 6 3.36 21.63 0.55
C CYS A 6 2.40 22.50 -0.25
N GLY A 7 1.16 22.06 -0.47
CA GLY A 7 0.11 22.82 -1.17
C GLY A 7 0.34 23.02 -2.67
N ARG A 8 1.48 22.62 -3.25
CA ARG A 8 1.74 22.82 -4.69
C ARG A 8 0.83 21.96 -5.56
N GLN A 9 0.43 22.54 -6.69
CA GLN A 9 -0.35 21.85 -7.70
C GLN A 9 0.50 20.74 -8.36
N ALA A 10 -0.03 19.53 -8.33
CA ALA A 10 0.53 18.36 -9.00
C ALA A 10 -0.26 18.09 -10.29
N ALA A 11 0.50 17.87 -11.36
CA ALA A 11 -0.04 17.47 -12.65
C ALA A 11 -0.64 16.05 -12.54
N PRO A 12 -1.71 15.74 -13.29
CA PRO A 12 -2.24 14.37 -13.34
C PRO A 12 -1.16 13.41 -13.88
N GLY A 13 -0.96 12.28 -13.19
CA GLY A 13 0.07 11.28 -13.53
C GLY A 13 1.45 11.49 -12.89
N GLN A 14 1.63 12.55 -12.10
CA GLN A 14 2.91 12.83 -11.44
C GLN A 14 3.13 11.94 -10.20
N ARG A 15 4.24 11.18 -10.17
CA ARG A 15 4.55 10.23 -9.08
C ARG A 15 5.05 10.90 -7.79
N PHE A 16 5.78 12.01 -7.92
CA PHE A 16 6.38 12.73 -6.79
C PHE A 16 6.13 14.23 -6.90
N CYS A 17 5.90 14.91 -5.78
CA CYS A 17 5.77 16.36 -5.76
C CYS A 17 7.12 17.03 -6.06
N LYS A 18 7.18 17.96 -7.03
CA LYS A 18 8.42 18.73 -7.32
C LYS A 18 8.80 19.72 -6.22
N GLY A 19 7.91 19.97 -5.26
CA GLY A 19 8.12 20.96 -4.21
C GLY A 19 8.76 20.40 -2.94
N CYS A 20 8.30 19.22 -2.50
CA CYS A 20 8.73 18.61 -1.24
C CYS A 20 9.20 17.16 -1.37
N GLY A 21 9.16 16.57 -2.58
CA GLY A 21 9.58 15.19 -2.82
C GLY A 21 8.60 14.10 -2.36
N LEU A 22 7.42 14.47 -1.82
CA LEU A 22 6.42 13.50 -1.37
C LEU A 22 5.93 12.61 -2.51
N ASN A 23 5.84 11.30 -2.28
CA ASN A 23 5.23 10.36 -3.21
C ASN A 23 3.72 10.56 -3.26
N LEU A 24 3.21 11.01 -4.40
CA LEU A 24 1.79 11.31 -4.58
C LEU A 24 0.97 10.04 -4.86
N LEU A 25 1.60 8.97 -5.36
CA LEU A 25 0.92 7.69 -5.62
C LEU A 25 0.44 7.04 -4.33
N SER A 26 1.31 6.95 -3.32
CA SER A 26 0.97 6.34 -2.03
C SER A 26 -0.16 7.12 -1.34
N VAL A 27 -0.08 8.45 -1.39
CA VAL A 27 -1.08 9.34 -0.80
C VAL A 27 -2.40 9.22 -1.54
N SER A 28 -2.40 9.24 -2.88
CA SER A 28 -3.63 9.06 -3.65
C SER A 28 -4.25 7.69 -3.43
N GLN A 29 -3.43 6.65 -3.22
CA GLN A 29 -3.90 5.29 -2.95
C GLN A 29 -4.50 5.15 -1.54
N SER A 30 -3.94 5.86 -0.55
CA SER A 30 -4.55 5.95 0.78
C SER A 30 -5.83 6.78 0.79
N LEU A 31 -5.88 7.85 -0.01
CA LEU A 31 -7.06 8.72 -0.14
C LEU A 31 -8.17 8.11 -1.01
N SER A 32 -7.84 7.21 -1.94
CA SER A 32 -8.80 6.52 -2.81
C SER A 32 -9.65 5.48 -2.07
N GLY A 33 -9.71 5.52 -0.74
CA GLY A 33 -10.72 4.82 0.02
C GLY A 33 -10.55 3.31 0.10
N GLN A 34 -9.41 2.74 -0.30
CA GLN A 34 -9.04 1.39 0.15
C GLN A 34 -8.55 1.41 1.61
N VAL A 35 -9.32 2.08 2.47
CA VAL A 35 -9.23 1.90 3.91
C VAL A 35 -9.99 0.61 4.16
N MET A 36 -9.25 -0.52 4.14
CA MET A 36 -9.81 -1.80 4.58
C MET A 36 -10.47 -1.56 5.93
N THR A 37 -11.73 -1.96 6.05
CA THR A 37 -12.46 -1.80 7.30
C THR A 37 -11.69 -2.51 8.42
N PRO A 38 -11.76 -2.02 9.67
CA PRO A 38 -11.10 -2.68 10.79
C PRO A 38 -11.56 -4.15 10.97
N GLU A 39 -12.74 -4.51 10.45
CA GLU A 39 -13.23 -5.88 10.37
C GLU A 39 -12.51 -6.70 9.28
N GLU A 40 -12.39 -6.18 8.06
CA GLU A 40 -11.62 -6.81 6.97
C GLU A 40 -10.15 -6.97 7.34
N GLN A 41 -9.55 -5.99 8.03
CA GLN A 41 -8.17 -6.08 8.52
C GLN A 41 -7.98 -7.23 9.51
N ARG A 42 -8.93 -7.42 10.45
CA ARG A 42 -8.88 -8.53 11.41
C ARG A 42 -9.02 -9.88 10.71
N GLU A 43 -9.90 -9.97 9.72
CA GLU A 43 -10.06 -11.18 8.92
C GLU A 43 -8.80 -11.49 8.11
N HIS A 44 -8.23 -10.48 7.45
CA HIS A 44 -6.99 -10.64 6.71
C HIS A 44 -5.82 -11.06 7.61
N ARG A 45 -5.78 -10.58 8.86
CA ARG A 45 -4.77 -10.98 9.85
C ARG A 45 -4.95 -12.43 10.30
N ARG A 46 -6.20 -12.86 10.54
CA ARG A 46 -6.51 -14.28 10.85
C ARG A 46 -6.10 -15.20 9.70
N ARG A 47 -6.41 -14.81 8.46
CA ARG A 47 -5.99 -15.55 7.26
C ARG A 47 -4.46 -15.69 7.17
N LEU A 48 -3.71 -14.63 7.48
CA LEU A 48 -2.24 -14.69 7.49
C LEU A 48 -1.69 -15.61 8.58
N GLU A 49 -2.35 -15.67 9.74
CA GLU A 49 -1.97 -16.58 10.83
C GLU A 49 -2.21 -18.04 10.44
N GLU A 50 -3.34 -18.34 9.79
CA GLU A 50 -3.65 -19.68 9.26
C GLU A 50 -2.65 -20.12 8.19
N VAL A 51 -2.32 -19.23 7.24
CA VAL A 51 -1.30 -19.49 6.21
C VAL A 51 0.07 -19.74 6.85
N ARG A 52 0.44 -18.97 7.88
CA ARG A 52 1.72 -19.15 8.60
C ARG A 52 1.81 -20.51 9.28
N HIS A 53 0.72 -21.00 9.86
CA HIS A 53 0.67 -22.34 10.43
C HIS A 53 0.83 -23.42 9.35
N GLY A 54 0.20 -23.27 8.19
CA GLY A 54 0.37 -24.18 7.05
C GLY A 54 1.80 -24.20 6.49
N VAL A 55 2.43 -23.04 6.36
CA VAL A 55 3.83 -22.95 5.91
C VAL A 55 4.76 -23.67 6.87
N ARG A 56 4.56 -23.50 8.18
CA ARG A 56 5.38 -24.18 9.20
C ARG A 56 5.25 -25.70 9.13
N THR A 57 4.05 -26.24 8.89
CA THR A 57 3.84 -27.69 8.77
C THR A 57 4.42 -28.27 7.47
N LEU A 58 4.42 -27.50 6.37
CA LEU A 58 5.12 -27.88 5.14
C LEU A 58 6.62 -28.03 5.37
N PHE A 59 7.24 -27.05 6.00
CA PHE A 59 8.69 -27.07 6.26
C PHE A 59 9.08 -28.22 7.20
N THR A 60 8.29 -28.50 8.25
CA THR A 60 8.57 -29.66 9.10
C THR A 60 8.38 -30.98 8.36
N GLY A 61 7.35 -31.13 7.52
CA GLY A 61 7.15 -32.33 6.70
C GLY A 61 8.30 -32.58 5.72
N LEU A 62 8.75 -31.53 5.03
CA LEU A 62 9.88 -31.59 4.09
C LEU A 62 11.19 -31.94 4.81
N GLY A 63 11.46 -31.28 5.95
CA GLY A 63 12.64 -31.55 6.76
C GLY A 63 12.68 -32.99 7.28
N LEU A 64 11.54 -33.52 7.74
CA LEU A 64 11.44 -34.91 8.20
C LEU A 64 11.68 -35.91 7.05
N MET A 65 11.13 -35.63 5.86
CA MET A 65 11.32 -36.46 4.66
C MET A 65 12.80 -36.53 4.25
N PHE A 66 13.50 -35.39 4.19
CA PHE A 66 14.94 -35.36 3.90
C PHE A 66 15.78 -36.03 5.00
N PHE A 67 15.45 -35.80 6.27
CA PHE A 67 16.16 -36.38 7.41
C PHE A 67 16.08 -37.92 7.39
N PHE A 68 14.89 -38.49 7.22
CA PHE A 68 14.73 -39.94 7.17
C PHE A 68 15.33 -40.57 5.91
N TYR A 69 15.26 -39.89 4.76
CA TYR A 69 15.89 -40.35 3.52
C TYR A 69 17.42 -40.45 3.66
N PHE A 70 18.05 -39.41 4.22
CA PHE A 70 19.50 -39.37 4.36
C PHE A 70 20.04 -40.31 5.46
N PHE A 71 19.34 -40.39 6.60
CA PHE A 71 19.86 -41.08 7.78
C PHE A 71 19.60 -42.59 7.79
N PHE A 72 18.45 -43.04 7.26
CA PHE A 72 18.05 -44.45 7.35
C PHE A 72 18.17 -45.19 6.01
N HIS A 73 18.37 -44.46 4.89
CA HIS A 73 18.41 -45.01 3.52
C HIS A 73 17.28 -46.01 3.21
N SER A 74 16.18 -45.90 3.96
CA SER A 74 15.10 -46.87 4.03
C SER A 74 13.87 -46.27 3.37
N LEU A 75 13.43 -46.89 2.28
CA LEU A 75 12.25 -46.46 1.52
C LEU A 75 10.97 -46.47 2.38
N GLY A 76 10.90 -47.27 3.44
CA GLY A 76 9.72 -47.38 4.30
C GLY A 76 9.46 -46.12 5.13
N PHE A 77 10.50 -45.53 5.72
CA PHE A 77 10.34 -44.31 6.54
C PHE A 77 10.15 -43.06 5.70
N ALA A 78 10.67 -43.04 4.47
CA ALA A 78 10.41 -41.97 3.50
C ALA A 78 8.91 -41.85 3.17
N ALA A 79 8.17 -42.97 3.14
CA ALA A 79 6.72 -42.96 2.89
C ALA A 79 5.93 -42.27 4.01
N ILE A 80 6.35 -42.40 5.27
CA ILE A 80 5.73 -41.70 6.41
C ILE A 80 5.94 -40.19 6.29
N GLY A 81 7.16 -39.76 5.94
CA GLY A 81 7.47 -38.35 5.66
C GLY A 81 6.65 -37.80 4.48
N ALA A 82 6.51 -38.58 3.41
CA ALA A 82 5.69 -38.22 2.26
C ALA A 82 4.21 -38.06 2.63
N MET A 83 3.64 -38.96 3.43
CA MET A 83 2.25 -38.86 3.90
C MET A 83 2.00 -37.56 4.66
N VAL A 84 2.89 -37.18 5.59
CA VAL A 84 2.78 -35.92 6.35
C VAL A 84 2.92 -34.70 5.43
N PHE A 85 3.82 -34.76 4.45
CA PHE A 85 4.00 -33.70 3.45
C PHE A 85 2.76 -33.50 2.59
N PHE A 86 2.20 -34.59 2.03
CA PHE A 86 0.98 -34.51 1.22
C PHE A 86 -0.24 -34.06 2.03
N PHE A 87 -0.31 -34.41 3.33
CA PHE A 87 -1.35 -33.89 4.22
C PHE A 87 -1.23 -32.38 4.43
N GLY A 88 0.01 -31.86 4.56
CA GLY A 88 0.29 -30.42 4.62
C GLY A 88 -0.05 -29.70 3.32
N VAL A 89 0.33 -30.26 2.17
CA VAL A 89 -0.01 -29.72 0.84
C VAL A 89 -1.52 -29.71 0.63
N GLY A 90 -2.23 -30.79 1.00
CA GLY A 90 -3.69 -30.89 0.85
C GLY A 90 -4.44 -29.84 1.68
N ARG A 91 -3.95 -29.52 2.89
CA ARG A 91 -4.50 -28.45 3.74
C ARG A 91 -4.32 -27.08 3.11
N ILE A 92 -3.15 -26.79 2.54
CA ILE A 92 -2.88 -25.50 1.87
C ILE A 92 -3.65 -25.39 0.56
N ALA A 93 -3.65 -26.44 -0.26
CA ALA A 93 -4.40 -26.46 -1.51
C ALA A 93 -5.89 -26.22 -1.27
N SER A 94 -6.47 -26.88 -0.26
CA SER A 94 -7.85 -26.66 0.16
C SER A 94 -8.10 -25.22 0.60
N ALA A 95 -7.23 -24.65 1.44
CA ALA A 95 -7.33 -23.25 1.85
C ALA A 95 -7.17 -22.26 0.67
N THR A 96 -6.31 -22.55 -0.31
CA THR A 96 -6.14 -21.67 -1.47
C THR A 96 -7.27 -21.81 -2.48
N VAL A 97 -7.82 -23.00 -2.69
CA VAL A 97 -8.84 -23.27 -3.72
C VAL A 97 -10.24 -22.90 -3.23
N PHE A 98 -10.57 -23.22 -1.97
CA PHE A 98 -11.90 -22.96 -1.41
C PHE A 98 -12.04 -21.55 -0.81
N THR A 99 -10.95 -21.00 -0.30
CA THR A 99 -10.92 -19.67 0.33
C THR A 99 -10.23 -18.63 -0.53
N SER A 100 -10.05 -18.88 -1.83
CA SER A 100 -9.86 -17.81 -2.80
C SER A 100 -11.23 -17.24 -3.13
N PRO A 101 -11.72 -16.19 -2.43
CA PRO A 101 -12.75 -15.36 -3.02
C PRO A 101 -12.17 -14.95 -4.37
N ARG A 102 -12.92 -15.19 -5.44
CA ARG A 102 -12.71 -14.44 -6.67
C ARG A 102 -13.00 -12.98 -6.31
N HIS A 103 -12.04 -12.33 -5.66
CA HIS A 103 -11.90 -10.90 -5.83
C HIS A 103 -11.48 -10.78 -7.28
N THR A 104 -12.50 -10.73 -8.15
CA THR A 104 -12.53 -9.79 -9.25
C THR A 104 -11.97 -8.51 -8.64
N LEU A 105 -10.67 -8.33 -8.81
CA LEU A 105 -10.05 -7.03 -8.81
C LEU A 105 -10.77 -6.34 -9.97
N GLU A 106 -11.95 -5.81 -9.70
CA GLU A 106 -12.47 -4.68 -10.44
C GLU A 106 -11.45 -3.59 -10.19
N PHE A 107 -10.40 -3.65 -10.99
CA PHE A 107 -9.54 -2.54 -11.26
C PHE A 107 -10.45 -1.55 -11.99
N HIS A 108 -11.24 -0.81 -11.21
CA HIS A 108 -11.96 0.36 -11.67
C HIS A 108 -10.88 1.39 -11.97
N TRP A 109 -10.27 1.24 -13.14
CA TRP A 109 -9.51 2.31 -13.73
C TRP A 109 -10.49 3.47 -13.90
N PRO A 110 -10.26 4.64 -13.28
CA PRO A 110 -11.01 5.82 -13.65
C PRO A 110 -10.72 6.03 -15.13
N SER A 111 -11.70 5.69 -15.97
CA SER A 111 -11.67 5.97 -17.40
C SER A 111 -11.59 7.48 -17.52
N GLN A 112 -10.36 7.99 -17.66
CA GLN A 112 -10.13 9.33 -18.15
C GLN A 112 -10.63 9.32 -19.58
N SER A 113 -11.91 9.64 -19.74
CA SER A 113 -12.45 10.10 -21.01
C SER A 113 -11.59 11.30 -21.42
N PRO A 114 -10.84 11.24 -22.54
CA PRO A 114 -10.23 12.43 -23.07
C PRO A 114 -11.40 13.27 -23.59
N GLU A 115 -11.86 14.21 -22.77
CA GLU A 115 -12.75 15.27 -23.22
C GLU A 115 -11.94 16.10 -24.22
N GLN A 116 -12.05 15.67 -25.47
CA GLN A 116 -11.47 16.31 -26.62
C GLN A 116 -12.06 17.72 -26.68
N PRO A 117 -11.25 18.79 -26.58
CA PRO A 117 -11.75 20.13 -26.75
C PRO A 117 -12.14 20.28 -28.23
N SER A 118 -13.42 20.07 -28.52
CA SER A 118 -14.01 20.41 -29.81
C SER A 118 -13.92 21.91 -29.95
N GLN A 119 -13.02 22.34 -30.82
CA GLN A 119 -12.80 23.73 -31.20
C GLN A 119 -14.12 24.33 -31.70
N ALA A 120 -14.73 25.20 -30.90
CA ALA A 120 -15.76 26.10 -31.39
C ALA A 120 -15.09 27.20 -32.22
N PRO A 121 -15.55 27.49 -33.45
CA PRO A 121 -15.03 28.59 -34.25
C PRO A 121 -15.28 29.94 -33.57
N LEU A 122 -14.25 30.78 -33.55
CA LEU A 122 -14.28 32.17 -33.08
C LEU A 122 -15.38 33.00 -33.77
N PRO A 123 -16.25 33.69 -33.00
CA PRO A 123 -16.93 34.88 -33.47
C PRO A 123 -16.11 36.12 -33.07
N LEU A 124 -15.55 36.77 -34.08
CA LEU A 124 -14.93 38.08 -34.00
C LEU A 124 -16.03 39.15 -33.97
N SER A 125 -16.34 39.72 -32.80
CA SER A 125 -16.95 41.08 -32.71
C SER A 125 -17.16 41.56 -31.26
N ALA A 126 -16.62 42.76 -31.00
CA ALA A 126 -16.99 43.77 -29.98
C ALA A 126 -16.39 43.71 -28.54
N PRO A 127 -15.64 44.75 -28.12
CA PRO A 127 -15.51 45.20 -26.73
C PRO A 127 -16.43 46.43 -26.46
N PRO A 128 -16.61 46.95 -25.23
CA PRO A 128 -16.32 46.40 -23.88
C PRO A 128 -17.56 46.48 -22.94
N GLU A 129 -17.65 45.63 -21.92
CA GLU A 129 -18.40 46.00 -20.70
C GLU A 129 -17.77 45.32 -19.48
N ARG A 130 -17.23 46.16 -18.59
CA ARG A 130 -16.73 45.82 -17.26
C ARG A 130 -17.95 45.61 -16.36
N PRO A 131 -18.01 44.49 -15.61
CA PRO A 131 -18.37 44.61 -14.21
C PRO A 131 -17.16 44.27 -13.34
N GLU A 132 -16.77 45.26 -12.53
CA GLU A 132 -15.86 45.11 -11.42
C GLU A 132 -16.49 44.19 -10.37
N THR A 133 -16.05 42.94 -10.31
CA THR A 133 -16.19 42.12 -9.11
C THR A 133 -14.86 41.41 -8.86
N MET A 134 -13.96 42.15 -8.22
CA MET A 134 -12.84 41.55 -7.49
C MET A 134 -13.41 40.57 -6.46
N PRO A 135 -13.01 39.29 -6.46
CA PRO A 135 -13.30 38.43 -5.32
C PRO A 135 -12.55 38.95 -4.09
N PRO A 136 -13.12 38.87 -2.88
CA PRO A 136 -12.50 39.38 -1.67
C PRO A 136 -11.13 38.72 -1.47
N SER A 137 -10.12 39.55 -1.18
CA SER A 137 -8.82 39.05 -0.77
C SER A 137 -8.99 38.21 0.48
N VAL A 138 -8.70 36.91 0.36
CA VAL A 138 -8.61 35.99 1.49
C VAL A 138 -7.39 36.39 2.30
N THR A 139 -7.57 37.30 3.26
CA THR A 139 -6.55 37.63 4.26
C THR A 139 -6.70 36.65 5.42
N GLU A 140 -6.15 35.45 5.27
CA GLU A 140 -6.04 34.53 6.42
C GLU A 140 -4.91 35.00 7.34
N HIS A 141 -5.29 35.62 8.46
CA HIS A 141 -4.43 35.90 9.61
C HIS A 141 -4.35 34.69 10.54
N THR A 142 -3.87 33.53 10.07
CA THR A 142 -3.63 32.38 10.95
C THR A 142 -2.20 31.86 10.82
N THR A 143 -1.25 32.66 11.29
CA THR A 143 0.08 32.16 11.62
C THR A 143 0.16 31.98 13.13
N LEU A 144 -0.21 30.79 13.59
CA LEU A 144 0.15 30.33 14.92
C LEU A 144 1.68 30.15 14.96
N ARG A 145 2.33 30.95 15.80
CA ARG A 145 3.77 30.91 16.03
C ARG A 145 4.09 29.65 16.84
N LEU A 146 4.70 28.65 16.20
CA LEU A 146 5.15 27.42 16.88
C LEU A 146 6.33 27.76 17.80
N GLU A 147 6.27 27.27 19.05
CA GLU A 147 7.39 27.31 19.99
C GLU A 147 8.54 26.45 19.47
N GLN A 148 9.74 27.02 19.51
CA GLN A 148 10.96 26.39 19.00
C GLN A 148 11.36 25.23 19.93
N PRO A 149 11.50 23.99 19.43
CA PRO A 149 11.95 22.89 20.25
C PRO A 149 13.41 23.12 20.66
N GLU A 150 13.66 23.05 21.97
CA GLU A 150 14.98 23.19 22.57
C GLU A 150 15.90 22.06 22.12
N TYR A 151 17.01 22.41 21.47
CA TYR A 151 17.97 21.46 20.93
C TYR A 151 18.72 20.76 22.08
N ARG A 152 18.50 19.44 22.23
CA ARG A 152 19.24 18.60 23.17
C ARG A 152 20.37 17.87 22.44
N PRO A 153 21.65 18.17 22.70
CA PRO A 153 22.75 17.49 22.04
C PRO A 153 22.83 16.01 22.49
N PRO A 154 23.34 15.11 21.63
CA PRO A 154 23.49 13.70 21.95
C PRO A 154 24.47 13.49 23.11
N GLN A 155 24.05 12.70 24.10
CA GLN A 155 24.90 12.25 25.20
C GLN A 155 25.94 11.26 24.68
N GLU A 156 27.20 11.68 24.70
CA GLU A 156 28.35 10.90 24.29
C GLU A 156 28.55 9.71 25.24
N LYS A 157 28.34 8.50 24.70
CA LYS A 157 28.39 7.25 25.45
C LYS A 157 29.87 6.90 25.72
N GLN A 158 30.34 7.23 26.92
CA GLN A 158 31.67 6.84 27.41
C GLN A 158 31.83 5.32 27.29
N ARG A 159 32.75 4.89 26.43
CA ARG A 159 33.21 3.50 26.35
C ARG A 159 34.09 3.24 27.57
N ILE A 160 33.57 2.44 28.49
CA ILE A 160 34.36 1.78 29.52
C ILE A 160 35.02 0.56 28.87
N ILE A 161 36.35 0.56 28.82
CA ILE A 161 37.18 -0.58 28.45
C ILE A 161 37.66 -1.18 29.78
N GLU A 162 37.17 -2.36 30.11
CA GLU A 162 37.86 -3.35 30.96
C GLU A 162 37.59 -4.74 30.41
#